data_AF-A0A359E6R0-F1
#
_entry.id   AF-A0A359E6R0-F1
#
_cell.length_a   1.000
_cell.length_b   1.000
_cell.length_c   1.000
_cell.angle_alpha   90.00
_cell.angle_beta   90.00
_cell.angle_gamma   90.00
#
_symmetry.space_group_name_H-M   'P 1'
#
loop_
_entity.id
_entity.type
_entity.pdbx_description
1 polymer ?
#
loop_
_entity_poly.entity_id
_entity_poly.type
_entity_poly.pdbx_seq_one_letter_code
_entity_poly.pdbx_strand_id
1 'polypeptide(L)'
;MKKLFLLLALTLFPLSAQVLAQSTIIVNVDQAEHTISEHIYGQFAEHLGRGVYEGIWVGLDSNIPNTEGYRTDVLEALQELQIPNIRWPGGCFADEYDWRDGIGPRSERPKTVNTHWGMVIDDNSFGTHEFLRFTELINAEPYISANVGSGTPAQMQDWLEYMTFSGDSELANLRRINGREEPWDIKFFGIGNESWGCGGNMTADYYADLYRRYQTYAKSFNDTPLYKIASGMYDVEYEWTETVMREAGNMMDAISLHYY
;
A
#
# COMPACT_ATOMS: atom_id res chain seq x y z
N MET A 1 34.68 68.13 -10.13
CA MET A 1 34.83 66.72 -9.67
C MET A 1 33.62 66.11 -8.94
N LYS A 2 32.39 66.64 -9.00
CA LYS A 2 31.23 65.98 -8.31
C LYS A 2 29.91 65.87 -9.11
N LYS A 3 29.84 66.38 -10.36
CA LYS A 3 28.59 66.32 -11.15
C LYS A 3 28.61 65.39 -12.37
N LEU A 4 29.78 64.86 -12.76
CA LEU A 4 29.89 63.97 -13.94
C LEU A 4 29.84 62.47 -13.59
N PHE A 5 30.05 62.11 -12.31
CA PHE A 5 29.97 60.71 -11.86
C PHE A 5 28.55 60.24 -11.51
N LEU A 6 27.59 61.17 -11.41
CA LEU A 6 26.21 60.82 -11.04
C LEU A 6 25.35 60.40 -12.25
N LEU A 7 25.77 60.72 -13.48
CA LEU A 7 25.02 60.35 -14.69
C LEU A 7 25.33 58.93 -15.20
N LEU A 8 26.45 58.33 -14.81
CA LEU A 8 26.81 56.96 -15.24
C LEU A 8 26.27 55.86 -14.32
N ALA A 9 25.76 56.22 -13.13
CA ALA A 9 25.25 55.25 -12.16
C ALA A 9 23.75 54.91 -12.37
N LEU A 10 23.07 55.59 -13.29
CA LEU A 10 21.63 55.41 -13.55
C LEU A 10 21.31 54.53 -14.77
N THR A 11 22.31 54.01 -15.49
CA THR A 11 22.09 53.26 -16.74
C THR A 11 22.38 51.76 -16.64
N LEU A 12 22.57 51.23 -15.42
CA LEU A 12 22.80 49.80 -15.18
C LEU A 12 21.79 49.22 -14.19
N PHE A 13 20.50 49.49 -14.43
CA PHE A 13 19.50 48.50 -14.06
C PHE A 13 19.58 47.41 -15.12
N PRO A 14 19.97 46.16 -14.80
CA PRO A 14 19.77 45.07 -15.73
C PRO A 14 18.26 45.00 -15.97
N LEU A 15 17.84 45.42 -17.17
CA LEU A 15 16.52 45.09 -17.69
C LEU A 15 16.54 43.57 -17.82
N SER A 16 16.05 42.86 -16.81
CA SER A 16 15.77 41.45 -16.90
C SER A 16 14.67 41.31 -17.95
N ALA A 17 15.08 41.14 -19.21
CA ALA A 17 14.17 40.80 -20.28
C ALA A 17 13.56 39.44 -19.93
N GLN A 18 12.30 39.45 -19.49
CA GLN A 18 11.53 38.23 -19.38
C GLN A 18 11.29 37.72 -20.79
N VAL A 19 12.12 36.79 -21.24
CA VAL A 19 11.85 36.00 -22.42
C VAL A 19 10.66 35.13 -22.09
N LEU A 20 9.47 35.54 -22.54
CA LEU A 20 8.30 34.69 -22.52
C LEU A 20 8.54 33.59 -23.55
N ALA A 21 9.05 32.44 -23.10
CA ALA A 21 9.05 31.24 -23.92
C ALA A 21 7.59 30.90 -24.25
N GLN A 22 7.20 31.06 -25.51
CA GLN A 22 5.86 30.73 -25.95
C GLN A 22 5.82 29.23 -26.28
N SER A 23 5.19 28.45 -25.40
CA SER A 23 4.88 27.05 -25.67
C SER A 23 3.53 26.96 -26.39
N THR A 24 3.46 26.13 -27.43
CA THR A 24 2.20 25.77 -28.08
C THR A 24 1.81 24.36 -27.67
N ILE A 25 0.59 24.19 -27.15
CA ILE A 25 -0.01 22.90 -26.81
C ILE A 25 -1.23 22.70 -27.72
N ILE A 26 -1.33 21.53 -28.35
CA ILE A 26 -2.52 21.11 -29.12
C ILE A 26 -3.17 19.97 -28.34
N VAL A 27 -4.46 20.12 -28.04
CA VAL A 27 -5.26 19.10 -27.32
C VAL A 27 -6.32 18.54 -28.28
N ASN A 28 -6.19 17.27 -28.65
CA ASN A 28 -7.11 16.58 -29.54
C ASN A 28 -8.10 15.75 -28.70
N VAL A 29 -9.24 16.35 -28.35
CA VAL A 29 -10.26 15.69 -27.49
C VAL A 29 -11.01 14.55 -28.20
N ASP A 30 -10.96 14.52 -29.53
CA ASP A 30 -11.55 13.50 -30.39
C ASP A 30 -10.68 12.23 -30.53
N GLN A 31 -9.48 12.22 -29.94
CA GLN A 31 -8.50 11.13 -30.00
C GLN A 31 -8.33 10.39 -28.66
N ALA A 32 -9.27 10.56 -27.71
CA ALA A 32 -9.19 9.89 -26.41
C ALA A 32 -9.52 8.38 -26.54
N GLU A 33 -8.50 7.52 -26.40
CA GLU A 33 -8.64 6.05 -26.50
C GLU A 33 -8.49 5.31 -25.16
N HIS A 34 -7.92 5.96 -24.15
CA HIS A 34 -7.54 5.31 -22.90
C HIS A 34 -8.13 6.03 -21.69
N THR A 35 -8.58 5.24 -20.72
CA THR A 35 -8.98 5.73 -19.41
C THR A 35 -7.75 5.81 -18.52
N ILE A 36 -7.49 6.97 -17.91
CA ILE A 36 -6.53 7.09 -16.81
C ILE A 36 -7.16 6.37 -15.62
N SER A 37 -6.60 5.21 -15.26
CA SER A 37 -7.09 4.42 -14.13
C SER A 37 -7.06 5.26 -12.85
N GLU A 38 -8.16 5.26 -12.11
CA GLU A 38 -8.22 5.94 -10.81
C GLU A 38 -7.15 5.41 -9.85
N HIS A 39 -6.80 4.13 -9.94
CA HIS A 39 -5.80 3.48 -9.08
C HIS A 39 -4.37 4.03 -9.22
N ILE A 40 -4.10 4.89 -10.22
CA ILE A 40 -2.87 5.70 -10.27
C ILE A 40 -2.77 6.64 -9.04
N TYR A 41 -3.91 7.02 -8.46
CA TYR A 41 -4.02 7.87 -7.27
C TYR A 41 -4.13 7.09 -5.95
N GLY A 42 -3.75 5.80 -5.96
CA GLY A 42 -3.74 4.94 -4.77
C GLY A 42 -2.83 5.45 -3.65
N GLN A 43 -3.10 5.03 -2.43
CA GLN A 43 -2.35 5.40 -1.22
C GLN A 43 -1.61 4.21 -0.62
N PHE A 44 -0.68 4.50 0.29
CA PHE A 44 0.12 3.49 0.97
C PHE A 44 0.24 3.81 2.47
N ALA A 45 -0.13 2.87 3.34
CA ALA A 45 -0.03 2.98 4.79
C ALA A 45 0.71 1.79 5.39
N GLU A 46 2.00 1.98 5.67
CA GLU A 46 2.80 1.01 6.41
C GLU A 46 2.65 1.20 7.92
N HIS A 47 2.78 0.12 8.68
CA HIS A 47 3.10 0.17 10.10
C HIS A 47 4.49 0.79 10.30
N LEU A 48 4.57 2.12 10.20
CA LEU A 48 5.82 2.88 10.20
C LEU A 48 5.62 4.19 10.95
N GLY A 49 6.39 4.37 12.02
CA GLY A 49 6.39 5.59 12.82
C GLY A 49 4.99 5.94 13.32
N ARG A 50 4.42 7.03 12.78
CA ARG A 50 3.07 7.51 13.13
C ARG A 50 2.08 7.48 11.95
N GLY A 51 2.39 6.70 10.91
CA GLY A 51 1.51 6.56 9.75
C GLY A 51 0.18 5.92 10.12
N VAL A 52 0.25 4.75 10.77
CA VAL A 52 -0.93 4.04 11.30
C VAL A 52 -1.32 4.59 12.68
N TYR A 53 -0.45 4.43 13.68
CA TYR A 53 -0.73 4.90 15.04
C TYR A 53 -0.62 6.42 15.13
N GLU A 54 -1.62 7.08 15.73
CA GLU A 54 -1.85 8.54 15.70
C GLU A 54 -2.28 9.08 14.31
N GLY A 55 -1.70 8.60 13.22
CA GLY A 55 -2.00 9.07 11.85
C GLY A 55 -3.36 8.61 11.31
N ILE A 56 -3.77 7.38 11.62
CA ILE A 56 -5.08 6.81 11.27
C ILE A 56 -5.80 6.37 12.54
N TRP A 57 -5.15 5.49 13.29
CA TRP A 57 -5.69 4.85 14.49
C TRP A 57 -5.26 5.59 15.75
N VAL A 58 -6.25 6.10 16.48
CA VAL A 58 -6.05 6.73 17.79
C VAL A 58 -6.61 5.90 18.95
N GLY A 59 -7.40 4.86 18.63
CA GLY A 59 -8.08 4.02 19.61
C GLY A 59 -9.42 4.58 20.07
N LEU A 60 -10.31 3.69 20.52
CA LEU A 60 -11.70 4.00 20.86
C LEU A 60 -11.83 5.05 21.99
N ASP A 61 -10.94 4.97 22.98
CA ASP A 61 -10.98 5.81 24.18
C ASP A 61 -10.11 7.08 24.06
N SER A 62 -9.68 7.43 22.85
CA SER A 62 -8.84 8.61 22.61
C SER A 62 -9.60 9.92 22.85
N ASN A 63 -8.88 10.92 23.38
CA ASN A 63 -9.38 12.30 23.45
C ASN A 63 -9.38 13.00 22.07
N ILE A 64 -8.69 12.43 21.07
CA ILE A 64 -8.76 12.92 19.68
C ILE A 64 -10.13 12.50 19.12
N PRO A 65 -10.92 13.44 18.54
CA PRO A 65 -12.21 13.11 17.93
C PRO A 65 -12.08 11.97 16.92
N ASN A 66 -12.80 10.87 17.15
CA ASN A 66 -12.67 9.66 16.35
C ASN A 66 -14.03 9.00 16.08
N THR A 67 -14.10 8.29 14.96
CA THR A 67 -15.18 7.37 14.61
C THR A 67 -14.61 5.97 14.70
N GLU A 68 -15.15 5.12 15.57
CA GLU A 68 -14.69 3.73 15.73
C GLU A 68 -13.17 3.56 15.98
N GLY A 69 -12.50 4.59 16.54
CA GLY A 69 -11.05 4.58 16.81
C GLY A 69 -10.20 5.20 15.70
N TYR A 70 -10.79 5.54 14.54
CA TYR A 70 -10.13 6.28 13.47
C TYR A 70 -10.34 7.77 13.67
N ARG A 71 -9.26 8.57 13.64
CA ARG A 71 -9.39 10.02 13.83
C ARG A 71 -10.22 10.65 12.70
N THR A 72 -11.20 11.46 13.09
CA THR A 72 -12.28 11.91 12.20
C THR A 72 -11.79 12.87 11.13
N ASP A 73 -10.84 13.74 11.48
CA ASP A 73 -10.24 14.72 10.58
C ASP A 73 -9.53 14.07 9.38
N VAL A 74 -8.80 12.98 9.60
CA VAL A 74 -8.15 12.23 8.51
C VAL A 74 -9.16 11.41 7.72
N LEU A 75 -10.15 10.81 8.38
CA LEU A 75 -11.21 10.06 7.72
C LEU A 75 -11.96 10.93 6.70
N GLU A 76 -12.42 12.11 7.12
CA GLU A 76 -13.15 13.05 6.28
C GLU A 76 -12.29 13.56 5.11
N ALA A 77 -11.02 13.89 5.36
CA ALA A 77 -10.11 14.33 4.31
C ALA A 77 -9.87 13.26 3.24
N LEU A 78 -9.72 11.99 3.64
CA LEU A 78 -9.52 10.88 2.70
C LEU A 78 -10.79 10.56 1.89
N GLN A 79 -11.97 10.69 2.51
CA GLN A 79 -13.25 10.61 1.80
C GLN A 79 -13.39 11.73 0.76
N GLU A 80 -13.03 12.97 1.10
CA GLU A 80 -13.07 14.12 0.17
C GLU A 80 -12.08 13.95 -0.99
N LEU A 81 -10.91 13.37 -0.73
CA LEU A 81 -9.93 13.04 -1.78
C LEU A 81 -10.37 11.88 -2.68
N GLN A 82 -11.39 11.12 -2.28
CA GLN A 82 -11.90 9.96 -3.01
C GLN A 82 -10.79 8.96 -3.34
N ILE A 83 -9.96 8.61 -2.35
CA ILE A 83 -8.83 7.72 -2.60
C ILE A 83 -9.33 6.34 -3.06
N PRO A 84 -8.80 5.79 -4.16
CA PRO A 84 -9.39 4.62 -4.81
C PRO A 84 -8.99 3.30 -4.15
N ASN A 85 -7.79 3.25 -3.57
CA ASN A 85 -7.27 2.09 -2.86
C ASN A 85 -6.20 2.51 -1.85
N ILE A 86 -5.92 1.62 -0.90
CA ILE A 86 -4.82 1.78 0.05
C ILE A 86 -4.09 0.45 0.27
N ARG A 87 -2.76 0.49 0.16
CA ARG A 87 -1.87 -0.65 0.40
C ARG A 87 -1.46 -0.76 1.87
N TRP A 88 -1.56 -1.95 2.47
CA TRP A 88 -1.24 -2.26 3.88
C TRP A 88 -0.89 -3.77 4.05
N PRO A 89 -0.17 -4.25 5.08
CA PRO A 89 0.46 -3.53 6.21
C PRO A 89 1.81 -2.92 5.88
N GLY A 90 2.25 -3.16 4.65
CA GLY A 90 3.14 -2.33 3.89
C GLY A 90 4.61 -2.69 3.93
N GLY A 91 5.29 -2.34 2.83
CA GLY A 91 6.74 -2.28 2.75
C GLY A 91 7.45 -3.47 3.38
N CYS A 92 8.54 -3.17 4.06
CA CYS A 92 9.34 -4.16 4.76
C CYS A 92 8.57 -4.80 5.93
N PHE A 93 7.67 -4.07 6.57
CA PHE A 93 6.86 -4.61 7.66
C PHE A 93 6.01 -5.81 7.22
N ALA A 94 5.47 -5.79 6.00
CA ALA A 94 4.60 -6.84 5.47
C ALA A 94 5.31 -8.21 5.39
N ASP A 95 6.61 -8.25 5.10
CA ASP A 95 7.38 -9.49 5.01
C ASP A 95 7.89 -10.01 6.35
N GLU A 96 7.54 -9.35 7.47
CA GLU A 96 7.70 -9.85 8.84
C GLU A 96 6.36 -10.00 9.60
N TYR A 97 5.26 -9.56 8.99
CA TYR A 97 3.94 -9.58 9.62
C TYR A 97 3.34 -11.00 9.64
N ASP A 98 2.91 -11.45 10.82
CA ASP A 98 1.97 -12.57 10.97
C ASP A 98 0.56 -12.00 11.22
N TRP A 99 -0.33 -12.18 10.25
CA TRP A 99 -1.68 -11.61 10.31
C TRP A 99 -2.51 -12.07 11.50
N ARG A 100 -2.17 -13.22 12.10
CA ARG A 100 -2.87 -13.73 13.28
C ARG A 100 -2.62 -12.88 14.52
N ASP A 101 -1.48 -12.18 14.57
CA ASP A 101 -1.16 -11.24 15.65
C ASP A 101 -2.10 -10.01 15.65
N GLY A 102 -2.69 -9.68 14.50
CA GLY A 102 -3.61 -8.56 14.31
C GLY A 102 -5.10 -8.89 14.33
N ILE A 103 -5.51 -10.05 14.85
CA ILE A 103 -6.94 -10.42 15.00
C ILE A 103 -7.27 -10.80 16.44
N GLY A 104 -8.55 -11.05 16.73
CA GLY A 104 -9.00 -11.34 18.09
C GLY A 104 -9.13 -10.10 19.00
N PRO A 105 -9.45 -10.29 20.28
CA PRO A 105 -9.58 -9.21 21.26
C PRO A 105 -8.30 -8.39 21.33
N ARG A 106 -8.38 -7.07 21.11
CA ARG A 106 -7.20 -6.18 21.04
C ARG A 106 -6.31 -6.25 22.28
N SER A 107 -6.89 -6.47 23.46
CA SER A 107 -6.15 -6.62 24.72
C SER A 107 -5.32 -7.90 24.84
N GLU A 108 -5.60 -8.90 23.99
CA GLU A 108 -4.93 -10.20 23.97
C GLU A 108 -3.94 -10.34 22.80
N ARG A 109 -3.90 -9.36 21.89
CA ARG A 109 -2.97 -9.36 20.76
C ARG A 109 -1.52 -9.24 21.26
N PRO A 110 -0.58 -9.97 20.65
CA PRO A 110 0.81 -9.91 21.06
C PRO A 110 1.42 -8.56 20.69
N LYS A 111 2.39 -8.13 21.50
CA LYS A 111 3.27 -7.01 21.17
C LYS A 111 4.47 -7.53 20.40
N THR A 112 4.66 -7.07 19.18
CA THR A 112 5.77 -7.42 18.31
C THR A 112 6.77 -6.28 18.21
N VAL A 113 7.94 -6.55 17.64
CA VAL A 113 8.98 -5.53 17.44
C VAL A 113 8.98 -5.14 15.97
N ASN A 114 8.81 -3.86 15.69
CA ASN A 114 9.02 -3.31 14.36
C ASN A 114 10.52 -3.13 14.11
N THR A 115 11.12 -4.15 13.49
CA THR A 115 12.58 -4.27 13.33
C THR A 115 13.15 -3.23 12.35
N HIS A 116 12.42 -2.95 11.27
CA HIS A 116 12.83 -2.03 10.21
C HIS A 116 12.70 -0.57 10.65
N TRP A 117 11.69 -0.25 11.45
CA TRP A 117 11.33 1.14 11.75
C TRP A 117 11.59 1.53 13.21
N GLY A 118 12.84 1.33 13.64
CA GLY A 118 13.36 1.90 14.89
C GLY A 118 13.31 0.97 16.11
N MET A 119 13.09 -0.33 15.91
CA MET A 119 13.01 -1.32 17.00
C MET A 119 11.95 -0.97 18.05
N VAL A 120 10.88 -0.31 17.62
CA VAL A 120 9.76 0.09 18.48
C VAL A 120 8.74 -1.03 18.59
N ILE A 121 7.96 -1.00 19.66
CA ILE A 121 6.90 -1.98 19.88
C ILE A 121 5.69 -1.64 19.01
N ASP A 122 5.21 -2.63 18.26
CA ASP A 122 3.89 -2.64 17.64
C ASP A 122 2.96 -3.48 18.52
N ASP A 123 1.83 -2.92 18.96
CA ASP A 123 0.87 -3.65 19.81
C ASP A 123 -0.22 -4.37 19.02
N ASN A 124 -0.16 -4.32 17.69
CA ASN A 124 -1.11 -4.90 16.76
C ASN A 124 -2.56 -4.47 17.02
N SER A 125 -2.78 -3.32 17.68
CA SER A 125 -4.12 -2.81 17.96
C SER A 125 -4.87 -2.37 16.68
N PHE A 126 -4.12 -2.08 15.61
CA PHE A 126 -4.62 -1.94 14.25
C PHE A 126 -4.18 -3.16 13.42
N GLY A 127 -5.10 -4.05 13.10
CA GLY A 127 -4.83 -5.26 12.32
C GLY A 127 -5.87 -5.46 11.22
N THR A 128 -6.14 -6.71 10.85
CA THR A 128 -6.97 -7.03 9.67
C THR A 128 -8.35 -6.39 9.74
N HIS A 129 -9.03 -6.47 10.89
CA HIS A 129 -10.38 -5.92 11.04
C HIS A 129 -10.38 -4.40 10.98
N GLU A 130 -9.41 -3.76 11.64
CA GLU A 130 -9.32 -2.29 11.68
C GLU A 130 -8.97 -1.73 10.30
N PHE A 131 -8.04 -2.35 9.58
CA PHE A 131 -7.68 -1.94 8.23
C PHE A 131 -8.86 -2.07 7.27
N LEU A 132 -9.51 -3.24 7.23
CA LEU A 132 -10.61 -3.46 6.29
C LEU A 132 -11.82 -2.58 6.63
N ARG A 133 -12.13 -2.38 7.92
CA ARG A 133 -13.17 -1.44 8.34
C ARG A 133 -12.82 0.00 7.96
N PHE A 134 -11.56 0.40 8.10
CA PHE A 134 -11.11 1.71 7.64
C PHE A 134 -11.37 1.90 6.15
N THR A 135 -11.01 0.92 5.31
CA THR A 135 -11.28 0.99 3.85
C THR A 135 -12.76 1.12 3.50
N GLU A 136 -13.65 0.45 4.24
CA GLU A 136 -15.11 0.60 4.07
C GLU A 136 -15.58 2.02 4.42
N LEU A 137 -15.06 2.60 5.51
CA LEU A 137 -15.46 3.93 5.95
C LEU A 137 -15.05 5.00 4.94
N ILE A 138 -13.90 4.87 4.29
CA ILE A 138 -13.43 5.82 3.27
C ILE A 138 -13.85 5.46 1.84
N ASN A 139 -14.58 4.35 1.65
CA ASN A 139 -14.99 3.82 0.35
C ASN A 139 -13.80 3.60 -0.62
N ALA A 140 -12.73 2.98 -0.11
CA ALA A 140 -11.54 2.62 -0.89
C ALA A 140 -11.40 1.10 -1.03
N GLU A 141 -10.77 0.62 -2.10
CA GLU A 141 -10.45 -0.81 -2.24
C GLU A 141 -9.24 -1.20 -1.37
N PRO A 142 -9.31 -2.29 -0.58
CA PRO A 142 -8.14 -2.77 0.15
C PRO A 142 -7.12 -3.41 -0.80
N TYR A 143 -5.84 -3.01 -0.64
CA TYR A 143 -4.69 -3.68 -1.25
C TYR A 143 -3.84 -4.32 -0.15
N ILE A 144 -3.94 -5.65 -0.02
CA ILE A 144 -3.20 -6.43 0.98
C ILE A 144 -1.82 -6.83 0.43
N SER A 145 -0.77 -6.60 1.21
CA SER A 145 0.60 -7.06 0.93
C SER A 145 0.89 -8.29 1.80
N ALA A 146 1.00 -9.48 1.19
CA ALA A 146 1.25 -10.73 1.88
C ALA A 146 2.74 -10.96 2.15
N ASN A 147 3.02 -11.58 3.30
CA ASN A 147 4.34 -11.99 3.72
C ASN A 147 4.83 -13.19 2.90
N VAL A 148 5.90 -12.99 2.13
CA VAL A 148 6.62 -14.07 1.42
C VAL A 148 7.96 -14.35 2.08
N GLY A 149 8.64 -13.31 2.56
CA GLY A 149 10.01 -13.38 3.07
C GLY A 149 10.17 -14.30 4.29
N SER A 150 9.29 -14.15 5.29
CA SER A 150 9.33 -14.94 6.54
C SER A 150 8.08 -15.81 6.75
N GLY A 151 7.04 -15.60 5.95
CA GLY A 151 5.80 -16.35 6.00
C GLY A 151 5.84 -17.70 5.28
N THR A 152 4.65 -18.29 5.14
CA THR A 152 4.44 -19.54 4.39
C THR A 152 3.24 -19.41 3.45
N PRO A 153 3.17 -20.19 2.36
CA PRO A 153 1.99 -20.21 1.48
C PRO A 153 0.69 -20.55 2.23
N ALA A 154 0.77 -21.40 3.26
CA ALA A 154 -0.37 -21.76 4.11
C ALA A 154 -0.86 -20.57 4.94
N GLN A 155 0.03 -19.82 5.60
CA GLN A 155 -0.36 -18.62 6.36
C GLN A 155 -1.06 -17.59 5.46
N MET A 156 -0.57 -17.38 4.24
CA MET A 156 -1.20 -16.49 3.26
C MET A 156 -2.57 -16.99 2.80
N GLN A 157 -2.70 -18.29 2.50
CA GLN A 157 -3.97 -18.90 2.10
C GLN A 157 -5.01 -18.78 3.23
N ASP A 158 -4.61 -19.08 4.47
CA ASP A 158 -5.47 -18.97 5.63
C ASP A 158 -5.97 -17.53 5.82
N TRP A 159 -5.11 -16.53 5.54
CA TRP A 159 -5.52 -15.13 5.64
C TRP A 159 -6.61 -14.79 4.63
N LEU A 160 -6.46 -15.24 3.38
CA LEU A 160 -7.46 -15.09 2.34
C LEU A 160 -8.76 -15.81 2.68
N GLU A 161 -8.70 -17.03 3.21
CA GLU A 161 -9.89 -17.75 3.67
C GLU A 161 -10.60 -16.98 4.78
N TYR A 162 -9.86 -16.54 5.80
CA TYR A 162 -10.38 -15.75 6.91
C TYR A 162 -11.12 -14.49 6.41
N MET A 163 -10.52 -13.75 5.47
CA MET A 163 -11.10 -12.51 4.94
C MET A 163 -12.27 -12.76 3.99
N THR A 164 -12.21 -13.76 3.12
CA THR A 164 -13.09 -13.83 1.93
C THR A 164 -14.09 -15.00 1.93
N PHE A 165 -13.92 -16.04 2.75
CA PHE A 165 -14.80 -17.20 2.70
C PHE A 165 -16.14 -16.95 3.42
N SER A 166 -17.25 -17.18 2.71
CA SER A 166 -18.61 -17.04 3.24
C SER A 166 -19.15 -18.30 3.92
N GLY A 167 -18.51 -19.45 3.69
CA GLY A 167 -18.97 -20.74 4.20
C GLY A 167 -18.75 -20.97 5.70
N ASP A 168 -18.90 -22.23 6.08
CA ASP A 168 -18.65 -22.73 7.44
C ASP A 168 -17.26 -23.37 7.49
N SER A 169 -16.26 -22.59 7.88
CA SER A 169 -14.91 -23.06 8.21
C SER A 169 -14.47 -22.48 9.53
N GLU A 170 -13.44 -23.07 10.13
CA GLU A 170 -12.85 -22.56 11.37
C GLU A 170 -12.41 -21.09 11.24
N LEU A 171 -11.79 -20.72 10.11
CA LEU A 171 -11.32 -19.35 9.88
C LEU A 171 -12.45 -18.38 9.59
N ALA A 172 -13.47 -18.78 8.82
CA ALA A 172 -14.65 -17.94 8.61
C ALA A 172 -15.42 -17.73 9.92
N ASN A 173 -15.56 -18.77 10.74
CA ASN A 173 -16.19 -18.67 12.06
C ASN A 173 -15.36 -17.83 13.04
N LEU A 174 -14.03 -17.91 12.96
CA LEU A 174 -13.16 -17.04 13.74
C LEU A 174 -13.35 -15.56 13.36
N ARG A 175 -13.49 -15.24 12.06
CA ARG A 175 -13.84 -13.89 11.61
C ARG A 175 -15.18 -13.42 12.22
N ARG A 176 -16.21 -14.28 12.22
CA ARG A 176 -17.52 -14.01 12.84
C ARG A 176 -17.40 -13.74 14.34
N ILE A 177 -16.68 -14.59 15.07
CA ILE A 177 -16.40 -14.41 16.50
C ILE A 177 -15.72 -13.07 16.77
N ASN A 178 -14.81 -12.66 15.88
CA ASN A 178 -14.10 -11.39 15.97
C ASN A 178 -14.95 -10.17 15.55
N GLY A 179 -16.24 -10.35 15.26
CA GLY A 179 -17.19 -9.26 15.05
C GLY A 179 -17.52 -8.94 13.60
N ARG A 180 -17.06 -9.76 12.64
CA ARG A 180 -17.41 -9.60 11.21
C ARG A 180 -18.13 -10.84 10.67
N GLU A 181 -19.44 -10.69 10.45
CA GLU A 181 -20.28 -11.78 9.92
C GLU A 181 -19.94 -12.11 8.45
N GLU A 182 -20.17 -11.15 7.57
CA GLU A 182 -19.96 -11.30 6.12
C GLU A 182 -18.47 -11.27 5.75
N PRO A 183 -18.03 -11.95 4.68
CA PRO A 183 -16.68 -11.77 4.17
C PRO A 183 -16.42 -10.32 3.70
N TRP A 184 -15.17 -9.99 3.46
CA TRP A 184 -14.77 -8.81 2.71
C TRP A 184 -14.45 -9.17 1.26
N ASP A 185 -14.59 -8.19 0.38
CA ASP A 185 -14.09 -8.27 -0.98
C ASP A 185 -12.66 -7.76 -1.04
N ILE A 186 -11.73 -8.66 -1.32
CA ILE A 186 -10.32 -8.35 -1.49
C ILE A 186 -9.98 -8.52 -2.96
N LYS A 187 -9.62 -7.42 -3.61
CA LYS A 187 -9.26 -7.40 -5.03
C LYS A 187 -7.75 -7.38 -5.19
N PHE A 188 -7.07 -6.35 -4.71
CA PHE A 188 -5.63 -6.22 -4.90
C PHE A 188 -4.86 -7.03 -3.86
N PHE A 189 -4.01 -7.95 -4.32
CA PHE A 189 -3.25 -8.83 -3.44
C PHE A 189 -1.80 -8.94 -3.92
N GLY A 190 -0.90 -8.34 -3.15
CA GLY A 190 0.54 -8.32 -3.39
C GLY A 190 1.19 -9.52 -2.76
N ILE A 191 2.01 -10.25 -3.51
CA ILE A 191 2.64 -11.48 -3.07
C ILE A 191 4.13 -11.19 -2.87
N GLY A 192 4.46 -10.77 -1.64
CA GLY A 192 5.77 -10.27 -1.24
C GLY A 192 5.94 -8.78 -1.53
N ASN A 193 6.84 -8.14 -0.79
CA ASN A 193 7.29 -6.77 -1.00
C ASN A 193 8.83 -6.73 -1.06
N GLU A 194 9.37 -5.92 -1.98
CA GLU A 194 10.82 -5.64 -2.07
C GLU A 194 11.68 -6.88 -1.82
N SER A 195 11.33 -7.99 -2.47
CA SER A 195 11.92 -9.29 -2.17
C SER A 195 13.43 -9.34 -2.51
N TRP A 196 13.91 -8.44 -3.36
CA TRP A 196 15.33 -8.16 -3.61
C TRP A 196 16.06 -7.55 -2.41
N GLY A 197 15.35 -6.90 -1.49
CA GLY A 197 15.88 -6.19 -0.33
C GLY A 197 15.36 -6.76 0.99
N CYS A 198 14.61 -5.95 1.74
CA CYS A 198 14.13 -6.32 3.07
C CYS A 198 13.22 -7.56 3.08
N GLY A 199 12.52 -7.86 1.97
CA GLY A 199 11.68 -9.04 1.84
C GLY A 199 12.42 -10.37 1.71
N GLY A 200 13.76 -10.39 1.78
CA GLY A 200 14.53 -11.64 1.85
C GLY A 200 15.86 -11.67 1.09
N ASN A 201 16.34 -10.54 0.56
CA ASN A 201 17.57 -10.43 -0.24
C ASN A 201 17.64 -11.50 -1.35
N MET A 202 16.52 -11.70 -2.05
CA MET A 202 16.35 -12.76 -3.04
C MET A 202 16.94 -12.36 -4.38
N THR A 203 17.40 -13.35 -5.15
CA THR A 203 17.58 -13.16 -6.60
C THR A 203 16.22 -13.16 -7.30
N ALA A 204 16.15 -12.56 -8.50
CA ALA A 204 14.90 -12.53 -9.27
C ALA A 204 14.38 -13.94 -9.62
N ASP A 205 15.26 -14.88 -9.99
CA ASP A 205 14.86 -16.29 -10.25
C ASP A 205 14.26 -16.95 -9.01
N TYR A 206 14.89 -16.75 -7.84
CA TYR A 206 14.41 -17.35 -6.60
C TYR A 206 13.06 -16.76 -6.18
N TYR A 207 12.91 -15.44 -6.29
CA TYR A 207 11.62 -14.80 -6.07
C TYR A 207 10.57 -15.28 -7.07
N ALA A 208 10.89 -15.43 -8.34
CA ALA A 208 9.93 -15.93 -9.34
C ALA A 208 9.42 -17.34 -9.00
N ASP A 209 10.31 -18.24 -8.56
CA ASP A 209 9.93 -19.57 -8.08
C ASP A 209 9.02 -19.52 -6.84
N LEU A 210 9.35 -18.65 -5.88
CA LEU A 210 8.49 -18.44 -4.71
C LEU A 210 7.14 -17.83 -5.10
N TYR A 211 7.11 -16.79 -5.93
CA TYR A 211 5.88 -16.17 -6.40
C TYR A 211 4.96 -17.21 -7.05
N ARG A 212 5.48 -18.02 -7.98
CA ARG A 212 4.72 -19.10 -8.65
C ARG A 212 4.11 -20.07 -7.63
N ARG A 213 4.87 -20.41 -6.59
CA ARG A 213 4.41 -21.27 -5.50
C ARG A 213 3.34 -20.59 -4.66
N TYR A 214 3.59 -19.39 -4.15
CA TYR A 214 2.65 -18.66 -3.29
C TYR A 214 1.34 -18.36 -4.03
N GLN A 215 1.41 -17.79 -5.24
CA GLN A 215 0.22 -17.39 -6.01
C GLN A 215 -0.74 -18.55 -6.29
N THR A 216 -0.22 -19.79 -6.38
CA THR A 216 -1.03 -21.01 -6.59
C THR A 216 -2.05 -21.21 -5.46
N TYR A 217 -1.70 -20.80 -4.24
CA TYR A 217 -2.54 -20.88 -3.05
C TYR A 217 -3.26 -19.57 -2.74
N ALA A 218 -2.88 -18.46 -3.38
CA ALA A 218 -3.64 -17.21 -3.34
C ALA A 218 -4.94 -17.37 -4.15
N LYS A 219 -6.01 -17.79 -3.47
CA LYS A 219 -7.34 -17.94 -4.05
C LYS A 219 -8.30 -17.00 -3.33
N SER A 220 -9.18 -16.36 -4.09
CA SER A 220 -10.38 -15.78 -3.48
C SER A 220 -11.34 -16.91 -3.14
N PHE A 221 -11.97 -16.80 -1.97
CA PHE A 221 -13.00 -17.74 -1.51
C PHE A 221 -14.42 -17.17 -1.66
N ASN A 222 -14.57 -16.10 -2.45
CA ASN A 222 -15.84 -15.54 -2.90
C ASN A 222 -15.81 -15.23 -4.42
N ASP A 223 -16.84 -14.56 -4.92
CA ASP A 223 -16.99 -14.24 -6.35
C ASP A 223 -16.09 -13.09 -6.83
N THR A 224 -15.38 -12.41 -5.92
CA THR A 224 -14.44 -11.34 -6.25
C THR A 224 -13.08 -11.94 -6.59
N PRO A 225 -12.64 -11.92 -7.87
CA PRO A 225 -11.34 -12.46 -8.24
C PRO A 225 -10.19 -11.60 -7.68
N LEU A 226 -9.12 -12.26 -7.25
CA LEU A 226 -7.89 -11.56 -6.87
C LEU A 226 -7.20 -11.00 -8.12
N TYR A 227 -6.73 -9.76 -8.00
CA TYR A 227 -5.76 -9.12 -8.88
C TYR A 227 -4.38 -9.26 -8.24
N LYS A 228 -3.64 -10.29 -8.65
CA LYS A 228 -2.38 -10.73 -8.04
C LYS A 228 -1.21 -9.90 -8.55
N ILE A 229 -0.48 -9.29 -7.63
CA ILE A 229 0.61 -8.35 -7.92
C ILE A 229 1.93 -8.98 -7.45
N ALA A 230 2.85 -9.20 -8.38
CA ALA A 230 4.22 -9.62 -8.06
C ALA A 230 5.07 -8.42 -7.59
N SER A 231 5.98 -8.65 -6.64
CA SER A 231 7.06 -7.74 -6.28
C SER A 231 7.96 -7.54 -7.49
N GLY A 232 7.97 -6.32 -8.01
CA GLY A 232 8.83 -5.93 -9.11
C GLY A 232 10.07 -5.18 -8.70
N MET A 233 10.63 -4.45 -9.66
CA MET A 233 11.99 -3.90 -9.58
C MET A 233 12.09 -2.65 -8.71
N TYR A 234 13.33 -2.38 -8.30
CA TYR A 234 13.78 -1.10 -7.76
C TYR A 234 14.47 -0.29 -8.84
N ASP A 235 14.15 0.99 -8.92
CA ASP A 235 14.87 1.98 -9.75
C ASP A 235 15.04 1.53 -11.21
N VAL A 236 16.28 1.20 -11.63
CA VAL A 236 16.64 0.80 -13.00
C VAL A 236 17.09 -0.66 -13.11
N GLU A 237 16.70 -1.53 -12.16
CA GLU A 237 17.03 -2.96 -12.16
C GLU A 237 16.17 -3.77 -13.14
N TYR A 238 16.29 -3.48 -14.43
CA TYR A 238 15.48 -4.09 -15.49
C TYR A 238 15.58 -5.63 -15.56
N GLU A 239 16.69 -6.21 -15.11
CA GLU A 239 16.89 -7.67 -15.06
C GLU A 239 15.87 -8.36 -14.15
N TRP A 240 15.45 -7.69 -13.06
CA TRP A 240 14.39 -8.20 -12.18
C TRP A 240 13.09 -8.34 -12.95
N THR A 241 12.67 -7.29 -13.64
CA THR A 241 11.45 -7.30 -14.46
C THR A 241 11.54 -8.34 -15.57
N GLU A 242 12.67 -8.42 -16.30
CA GLU A 242 12.85 -9.41 -17.36
C GLU A 242 12.67 -10.84 -16.83
N THR A 243 13.33 -11.17 -15.72
CA THR A 243 13.30 -12.51 -15.14
C THR A 243 11.93 -12.88 -14.60
N VAL A 244 11.31 -12.00 -13.80
CA VAL A 244 9.99 -12.28 -13.20
C VAL A 244 8.91 -12.39 -14.27
N MET A 245 8.93 -11.52 -15.30
CA MET A 245 7.99 -11.61 -16.41
C MET A 245 8.17 -12.90 -17.22
N ARG A 246 9.41 -13.31 -17.49
CA ARG A 246 9.74 -14.53 -18.23
C ARG A 246 9.29 -15.79 -17.50
N GLU A 247 9.52 -15.87 -16.19
CA GLU A 247 9.28 -17.08 -15.40
C GLU A 247 7.85 -17.18 -14.84
N ALA A 248 7.22 -16.04 -14.53
CA ALA A 248 5.97 -16.00 -13.80
C ALA A 248 4.89 -15.08 -14.40
N GLY A 249 5.18 -14.39 -15.52
CA GLY A 249 4.30 -13.38 -16.10
C GLY A 249 2.90 -13.88 -16.48
N ASN A 250 2.74 -15.17 -16.78
CA ASN A 250 1.44 -15.79 -17.06
C ASN A 250 0.64 -16.19 -15.80
N MET A 251 1.18 -15.91 -14.60
CA MET A 251 0.57 -16.21 -13.30
C MET A 251 0.36 -14.95 -12.44
N MET A 252 0.48 -13.76 -13.02
CA MET A 252 0.26 -12.49 -12.36
C MET A 252 -0.66 -11.60 -13.19
N ASP A 253 -1.36 -10.70 -12.51
CA ASP A 253 -2.18 -9.67 -13.14
C ASP A 253 -1.42 -8.34 -13.25
N ALA A 254 -0.42 -8.13 -12.37
CA ALA A 254 0.52 -7.02 -12.47
C ALA A 254 1.86 -7.31 -11.78
N ILE A 255 2.82 -6.43 -12.03
CA ILE A 255 4.12 -6.36 -11.38
C ILE A 255 4.32 -4.95 -10.84
N SER A 256 4.84 -4.81 -9.61
CA SER A 256 5.09 -3.50 -9.01
C SER A 256 6.37 -2.85 -9.55
N LEU A 257 6.59 -1.57 -9.23
CA LEU A 257 7.84 -0.84 -9.47
C LEU A 257 8.01 0.19 -8.36
N HIS A 258 9.19 0.23 -7.75
CA HIS A 258 9.50 1.19 -6.68
C HIS A 258 10.58 2.17 -7.15
N TYR A 259 10.30 3.48 -7.07
CA TYR A 259 11.21 4.57 -7.40
C TYR A 259 10.91 5.75 -6.47
N TYR A 260 11.94 6.24 -5.76
CA TYR A 260 11.84 7.31 -4.77
C TYR A 260 12.67 8.54 -5.16
#